data_AF-A0AA95HS94-F1
#
_entry.id   AF-A0AA95HS94-F1
#
_cell.length_a   1.000
_cell.length_b   1.000
_cell.length_c   1.000
_cell.angle_alpha   90.00
_cell.angle_beta   90.00
_cell.angle_gamma   90.00
#
_symmetry.space_group_name_H-M   'P 1'
#
loop_
_entity.id
_entity.type
_entity.pdbx_description
1 polymer ?
#
loop_
_entity_poly.entity_id
_entity_poly.type
_entity_poly.pdbx_seq_one_letter_code
_entity_poly.pdbx_strand_id
1 'polypeptide(L)' 'MNEQIWKYIAELSTPGFFVTADIMYEGEEFPVDIKAFIIDKLALIETGILARKFMFHSGGWRIHLTFFRQTVLLTNVML' A
#
# COMPACT_ATOMS: atom_id res chain seq x y z
N MET A 1 19.02 1.50 0.30
CA MET A 1 17.80 1.42 1.14
C MET A 1 16.54 1.48 0.29
N ASN A 2 16.42 2.46 -0.62
CA ASN A 2 15.25 2.62 -1.50
C ASN A 2 14.81 1.37 -2.24
N GLU A 3 15.71 0.71 -2.99
CA GLU A 3 15.32 -0.49 -3.74
C GLU A 3 14.77 -1.61 -2.83
N GLN A 4 15.25 -1.69 -1.58
CA GLN A 4 14.75 -2.67 -0.61
C GLN A 4 13.33 -2.34 -0.16
N ILE A 5 13.01 -1.06 0.09
CA ILE A 5 11.64 -0.66 0.46
C ILE A 5 10.68 -0.75 -0.73
N TRP A 6 11.12 -0.39 -1.94
CA TRP A 6 10.32 -0.57 -3.16
C TRP A 6 9.97 -2.04 -3.38
N LYS A 7 10.96 -2.91 -3.28
CA LYS A 7 10.77 -4.36 -3.37
C LYS A 7 9.85 -4.86 -2.26
N TYR A 8 10.06 -4.42 -1.03
CA TYR A 8 9.24 -4.83 0.11
C TYR A 8 7.76 -4.47 -0.06
N ILE A 9 7.45 -3.24 -0.49
CA ILE A 9 6.08 -2.81 -0.75
C ILE A 9 5.48 -3.59 -1.94
N ALA A 10 6.25 -3.81 -3.00
CA ALA A 10 5.79 -4.53 -4.19
C ALA A 10 5.51 -6.02 -3.93
N GLU A 11 6.27 -6.65 -3.02
CA GLU A 11 6.10 -8.06 -2.64
C GLU A 11 5.07 -8.28 -1.52
N LEU A 12 4.54 -7.20 -0.95
CA LEU A 12 3.57 -7.26 0.13
C LEU A 12 2.23 -7.75 -0.41
N SER A 13 1.67 -8.80 0.19
CA SER A 13 0.37 -9.31 -0.22
C SER A 13 -0.73 -8.29 0.12
N THR A 14 -1.36 -7.74 -0.91
CA THR A 14 -2.51 -6.82 -0.80
C THR A 14 -3.70 -7.36 -1.60
N PRO A 15 -4.41 -8.40 -1.10
CA PRO A 15 -5.44 -9.10 -1.87
C PRO A 15 -6.50 -8.16 -2.42
N GLY A 16 -6.76 -8.22 -3.73
CA GLY A 16 -7.76 -7.36 -4.39
C GLY A 16 -7.34 -5.90 -4.55
N PHE A 17 -6.10 -5.55 -4.23
CA PHE A 17 -5.56 -4.20 -4.35
C PHE A 17 -4.17 -4.19 -5.00
N PHE A 18 -3.89 -3.10 -5.68
CA PHE A 18 -2.57 -2.68 -6.10
C PHE A 18 -2.18 -1.44 -5.32
N VAL A 19 -0.98 -1.41 -4.75
CA VAL A 19 -0.49 -0.28 -3.93
C VAL A 19 0.70 0.37 -4.61
N THR A 20 0.60 1.68 -4.87
CA THR A 20 1.75 2.48 -5.29
C THR A 20 2.32 3.26 -4.11
N ALA A 21 3.62 3.50 -4.15
CA ALA A 21 4.33 4.32 -3.18
C ALA A 21 5.01 5.50 -3.90
N ASP A 22 5.05 6.65 -3.25
CA ASP A 22 5.81 7.83 -3.66
C ASP A 22 6.57 8.33 -2.43
N ILE A 23 7.90 8.18 -2.45
CA ILE A 23 8.77 8.46 -1.31
C ILE A 23 9.16 9.95 -1.37
N MET A 24 8.60 10.73 -0.44
CA MET A 24 8.85 12.16 -0.35
C MET A 24 10.09 12.47 0.48
N TYR A 25 10.31 11.69 1.54
CA TYR A 25 11.47 11.80 2.43
C TYR A 25 11.90 10.40 2.85
N GLU A 26 13.21 10.16 2.79
CA GLU A 26 13.84 8.90 3.21
C GLU A 26 14.24 8.98 4.67
N GLY A 27 13.94 7.92 5.41
CA GLY A 27 14.51 7.69 6.74
C GLY A 27 15.84 6.94 6.65
N GLU A 28 16.63 7.04 7.72
CA GLU A 28 17.94 6.37 7.79
C GLU A 28 17.82 4.86 8.01
N GLU A 29 16.79 4.43 8.75
CA GLU A 29 16.52 3.03 9.07
C GLU A 29 15.35 2.47 8.25
N PHE A 30 15.24 1.15 8.14
CA PHE A 30 14.10 0.52 7.45
C PHE A 30 12.78 0.75 8.20
N PRO A 31 11.68 1.17 7.54
CA PRO A 31 10.43 1.48 8.24
C PRO A 31 9.64 0.21 8.57
N VAL A 32 9.92 -0.36 9.74
CA VAL A 32 9.33 -1.63 10.21
C VAL A 32 7.80 -1.61 10.29
N ASP A 33 7.20 -0.45 10.54
CA ASP A 33 5.74 -0.30 10.74
C ASP A 33 4.94 -0.15 9.44
N ILE A 34 5.61 0.00 8.28
CA ILE A 34 4.92 0.28 7.01
C ILE A 34 3.95 -0.83 6.61
N LYS A 35 4.28 -2.08 6.95
CA LYS A 35 3.41 -3.24 6.69
C LYS A 35 2.12 -3.16 7.47
N ALA A 36 2.20 -2.91 8.78
CA ALA A 36 1.02 -2.78 9.63
C ALA A 36 0.14 -1.62 9.13
N PHE A 37 0.77 -0.48 8.79
CA PHE A 37 0.08 0.66 8.22
C PHE A 37 -0.69 0.32 6.94
N ILE A 38 -0.08 -0.40 5.99
CA ILE A 38 -0.73 -0.82 4.73
C ILE A 38 -1.95 -1.71 5.02
N ILE A 39 -1.81 -2.70 5.91
CA ILE A 39 -2.89 -3.62 6.29
C ILE A 39 -4.04 -2.86 6.94
N ASP A 40 -3.77 -1.94 7.86
CA ASP A 40 -4.79 -1.12 8.52
C ASP A 40 -5.56 -0.26 7.51
N LYS A 41 -4.87 0.32 6.52
CA LYS A 41 -5.54 1.12 5.48
C LYS A 41 -6.39 0.26 4.54
N LEU A 42 -5.94 -0.95 4.20
CA LEU A 42 -6.75 -1.91 3.44
C LEU A 42 -8.03 -2.26 4.19
N ALA A 43 -7.94 -2.61 5.47
CA ALA A 43 -9.10 -2.92 6.30
C ALA A 43 -10.09 -1.75 6.33
N LEU A 44 -9.61 -0.51 6.50
CA LEU A 44 -10.47 0.67 6.44
C LEU A 44 -11.15 0.83 5.07
N ILE A 45 -10.41 0.66 3.96
CA ILE A 45 -10.98 0.74 2.62
C ILE A 45 -12.09 -0.30 2.42
N GLU A 46 -11.89 -1.53 2.93
CA GLU A 46 -12.88 -2.60 2.87
C GLU A 46 -14.14 -2.29 3.71
N THR A 47 -14.02 -1.52 4.79
CA THR A 47 -15.18 -1.01 5.54
C THR A 47 -15.95 0.12 4.82
N GLY A 48 -15.49 0.55 3.64
CA GLY A 48 -16.23 1.46 2.77
C GLY A 48 -15.78 2.93 2.81
N ILE A 49 -14.63 3.25 3.43
CA ILE A 49 -14.09 4.61 3.29
C ILE A 49 -13.77 4.91 1.83
N LEU A 50 -13.93 6.16 1.40
CA LEU A 50 -13.65 6.57 0.01
C LEU A 50 -12.19 6.97 -0.22
N ALA A 51 -11.44 7.29 0.84
CA ALA A 51 -10.05 7.69 0.72
C ALA A 51 -9.20 6.54 0.16
N ARG A 52 -8.32 6.87 -0.79
CA ARG A 52 -7.41 5.92 -1.45
C ARG A 52 -5.94 6.31 -1.35
N LYS A 53 -5.63 7.53 -0.91
CA LYS A 53 -4.27 8.03 -0.73
C LYS A 53 -4.03 8.32 0.75
N PHE A 54 -2.97 7.75 1.30
CA PHE A 54 -2.59 7.92 2.71
C PHE A 54 -1.11 8.25 2.81
N MET A 55 -0.74 9.04 3.82
CA MET A 55 0.65 9.35 4.11
C MET A 55 1.13 8.49 5.27
N PHE A 56 2.14 7.67 5.03
CA PHE A 56 2.91 7.00 6.07
C PHE A 56 3.98 7.96 6.60
N HIS A 57 4.10 8.06 7.94
CA HIS A 57 5.16 8.82 8.59
C HIS A 57 5.72 8.05 9.78
N SER A 58 6.99 7.63 9.70
CA SER A 58 7.72 7.00 10.82
C SER A 58 9.23 7.05 10.53
N GLY A 59 10.07 7.24 11.57
CA GLY A 59 11.54 7.14 11.43
C GLY A 59 12.15 8.02 10.35
N GLY A 60 11.65 9.23 10.12
CA GLY A 60 12.09 10.14 9.04
C GLY A 60 11.45 9.89 7.68
N TRP A 61 10.85 8.71 7.45
CA TRP A 61 10.14 8.41 6.22
C TRP A 61 8.88 9.24 6.07
N ARG A 62 8.63 9.72 4.85
CA ARG A 62 7.31 10.18 4.41
C ARG A 62 7.01 9.56 3.06
N ILE A 63 5.99 8.69 3.04
CA ILE A 63 5.65 7.92 1.85
C ILE A 63 4.15 8.10 1.59
N HIS A 64 3.81 8.58 0.40
CA HIS A 64 2.44 8.57 -0.08
C HIS A 64 2.11 7.20 -0.65
N LEU A 65 1.16 6.51 -0.02
CA LEU A 65 0.65 5.23 -0.49
C LEU A 65 -0.70 5.44 -1.15
N THR A 66 -0.86 4.96 -2.38
CA THR A 66 -2.15 4.99 -3.10
C THR A 66 -2.64 3.58 -3.38
N PHE A 67 -3.88 3.31 -3.00
CA PHE A 67 -4.51 1.99 -3.05
C PHE A 67 -5.52 1.95 -4.19
N PHE A 68 -5.31 1.08 -5.16
CA PHE A 68 -6.20 0.86 -6.29
C PHE A 68 -6.85 -0.50 -6.16
N ARG A 69 -8.16 -0.57 -6.33
CA ARG A 69 -8.84 -1.88 -6.37
C ARG A 69 -8.46 -2.60 -7.65
N GLN A 70 -8.01 -3.83 -7.54
CA GLN A 70 -7.88 -4.71 -8.70
C GLN A 70 -9.30 -5.14 -9.07
N THR A 71 -9.85 -4.51 -10.10
CA THR A 71 -11.06 -5.02 -10.71
C THR A 71 -10.70 -6.34 -11.39
N VAL A 72 -11.02 -7.46 -10.75
CA VAL A 72 -11.17 -8.71 -11.49
C VAL A 72 -12.36 -8.46 -12.40
N LEU A 73 -12.13 -8.34 -13.71
CA LEU A 73 -13.21 -8.45 -14.67
C LEU A 73 -13.84 -9.82 -14.38
N LEU A 74 -15.03 -9.82 -13.78
CA LEU A 74 -15.88 -11.00 -13.66
C LEU A 74 -16.40 -11.37 -15.05
N THR A 75 -15.51 -11.57 -16.02
CA THR A 75 -15.78 -12.27 -17.27
C THR A 75 -15.46 -13.75 -17.08
N ASN A 76 -16.04 -14.34 -16.04
CA ASN A 76 -16.46 -15.73 -16.09
C ASN A 76 -17.97 -15.71 -15.96
N VAL A 77 -18.61 -15.19 -17.01
CA VAL A 77 -19.98 -15.59 -17.34
C VAL A 77 -19.92 -17.08 -17.62
N MET A 78 -20.81 -17.80 -16.95
CA MET A 78 -21.04 -19.23 -17.03
C MET A 78 -20.88 -19.79 -18.46
N LEU A 79 -19.98 -20.77 -18.61
CA LEU A 79 -20.02 -21.81 -19.63
C LEU A 79 -19.75 -23.15 -18.96
#